data_AF-A0A7V8XQ46-F1
#
_entry.id   AF-A0A7V8XQ46-F1
#
_cell.length_a   1.000
_cell.length_b   1.000
_cell.length_c   1.000
_cell.angle_alpha   90.00
_cell.angle_beta   90.00
_cell.angle_gamma   90.00
#
_symmetry.space_group_name_H-M   'P 1'
#
loop_
_entity.id
_entity.type
_entity.pdbx_description
1 polymer ?
#
loop_
_entity_poly.entity_id
_entity_poly.type
_entity_poly.pdbx_seq_one_letter_code
_entity_poly.pdbx_strand_id
1 'polypeptide(L)'
;MRILVGGGRALTARFAALASHYLLEPCFCRPGEGHDKGGVEARGKALRRQALVPIPSAPTLDAINQALLARMDARLEMGRDVTGETIGTRFATEIAHFRVLPA
;
A
#
# COMPACT_ATOMS: atom_id res chain seq x y z
N MET A 1 3.70 -11.73 -18.01
CA MET A 1 2.25 -11.46 -18.10
C MET A 1 1.98 -10.91 -19.48
N ARG A 2 1.00 -11.45 -20.21
CA ARG A 2 0.70 -11.04 -21.60
C ARG A 2 -0.64 -10.30 -21.65
N ILE A 3 -0.69 -9.24 -22.45
CA ILE A 3 -1.93 -8.51 -22.74
C ILE A 3 -2.70 -9.30 -23.81
N LEU A 4 -3.94 -9.66 -23.53
CA LEU A 4 -4.83 -10.32 -24.47
C LEU A 4 -5.62 -9.26 -25.25
N VAL A 5 -6.07 -9.64 -26.46
CA VAL A 5 -7.02 -8.83 -27.24
C VAL A 5 -8.27 -8.59 -26.37
N GLY A 6 -8.74 -7.34 -26.29
CA GLY A 6 -9.82 -6.94 -25.39
C GLY A 6 -9.37 -6.51 -23.97
N GLY A 7 -8.07 -6.38 -23.71
CA GLY A 7 -7.54 -5.78 -22.47
C GLY A 7 -7.32 -6.75 -21.32
N GLY A 8 -7.74 -8.01 -21.44
CA GLY A 8 -7.49 -9.08 -20.48
C GLY A 8 -6.00 -9.37 -20.26
N ARG A 9 -5.68 -10.08 -19.17
CA ARG A 9 -4.29 -10.40 -18.78
C ARG A 9 -4.12 -11.89 -18.53
N ALA A 10 -3.18 -12.49 -19.24
CA ALA A 10 -2.71 -13.84 -18.94
C ALA A 10 -1.67 -13.78 -17.81
N LEU A 11 -2.06 -14.24 -16.62
CA LEU A 11 -1.21 -14.31 -15.44
C LEU A 11 -0.07 -15.31 -15.64
N THR A 12 1.08 -15.05 -15.03
CA THR A 12 2.14 -16.07 -14.94
C THR A 12 1.76 -17.11 -13.87
N ALA A 13 2.29 -18.32 -13.96
CA ALA A 13 2.02 -19.38 -12.99
C ALA A 13 2.28 -18.92 -11.53
N ARG A 14 3.39 -18.20 -11.30
CA ARG A 14 3.74 -17.67 -9.97
C ARG A 14 2.74 -16.61 -9.47
N PHE A 15 2.25 -15.73 -10.35
CA PHE A 15 1.28 -14.72 -9.97
C PHE A 15 -0.10 -15.32 -9.71
N ALA A 16 -0.52 -16.30 -10.51
CA ALA A 16 -1.73 -17.07 -10.26
C ALA A 16 -1.67 -17.83 -8.92
N ALA A 17 -0.53 -18.43 -8.60
CA ALA A 17 -0.31 -19.07 -7.30
C ALA A 17 -0.42 -18.08 -6.13
N LEU A 18 0.16 -16.89 -6.26
CA LEU A 18 0.04 -15.81 -5.26
C LEU A 18 -1.42 -15.38 -5.05
N ALA A 19 -2.14 -15.12 -6.15
CA ALA A 19 -3.53 -14.71 -6.11
C ALA A 19 -4.41 -15.79 -5.46
N SER A 20 -4.17 -17.07 -5.77
CA SER A 20 -4.86 -18.21 -5.16
C SER A 20 -4.54 -18.35 -3.67
N HIS A 21 -3.27 -18.22 -3.28
CA HIS A 21 -2.84 -18.38 -1.89
C HIS A 21 -3.45 -17.33 -0.96
N TYR A 22 -3.48 -16.06 -1.39
CA TYR A 22 -4.03 -14.95 -0.60
C TYR A 22 -5.49 -14.61 -0.95
N LEU A 23 -6.13 -15.38 -1.85
CA LEU A 23 -7.50 -15.16 -2.32
C LEU A 23 -7.76 -13.74 -2.84
N LEU A 24 -6.85 -13.23 -3.65
CA LEU A 24 -6.91 -11.89 -4.25
C LEU A 24 -7.43 -11.98 -5.69
N GLU A 25 -8.39 -11.12 -6.06
CA GLU A 25 -8.78 -10.91 -7.45
C GLU A 25 -7.91 -9.81 -8.09
N PRO A 26 -7.10 -10.11 -9.11
CA PRO A 26 -6.23 -9.12 -9.72
C PRO A 26 -6.98 -8.22 -10.69
N CYS A 27 -6.91 -6.90 -10.45
CA CYS A 27 -7.38 -5.87 -11.36
C CYS A 27 -6.19 -5.12 -11.98
N PHE A 28 -6.19 -4.93 -13.30
CA PHE A 28 -5.09 -4.29 -14.03
C PHE A 28 -5.55 -3.00 -14.70
N CYS A 29 -4.71 -1.96 -14.66
CA CYS A 29 -4.96 -0.74 -15.42
C CYS A 29 -4.96 -1.03 -16.92
N ARG A 30 -5.88 -0.39 -17.65
CA ARG A 30 -5.94 -0.49 -19.10
C ARG A 30 -4.73 0.24 -19.73
N PRO A 31 -4.10 -0.33 -20.77
CA PRO A 31 -3.00 0.35 -21.46
C PRO A 31 -3.45 1.71 -22.01
N GLY A 32 -2.68 2.77 -21.74
CA GLY A 32 -2.99 4.13 -22.20
C GLY A 32 -3.97 4.91 -21.31
N GLU A 33 -4.63 4.27 -20.33
CA GLU A 33 -5.64 4.91 -19.48
C GLU A 33 -5.03 5.37 -18.15
N GLY A 34 -4.45 6.57 -18.14
CA GLY A 34 -3.75 7.11 -16.97
C GLY A 34 -4.65 7.30 -15.74
N HIS A 35 -5.95 7.56 -15.92
CA HIS A 35 -6.87 7.75 -14.80
C HIS A 35 -7.11 6.47 -13.99
N ASP A 36 -6.89 5.28 -14.58
CA ASP A 36 -6.94 4.00 -13.85
C ASP A 36 -5.87 3.93 -12.75
N LYS A 37 -4.83 4.80 -12.81
CA LYS A 37 -3.73 4.87 -11.83
C LYS A 37 -3.74 6.14 -10.98
N GLY A 38 -4.70 7.04 -11.16
CA GLY A 38 -4.70 8.37 -10.53
C GLY A 38 -4.57 8.33 -8.99
N GLY A 39 -5.26 7.39 -8.34
CA GLY A 39 -5.20 7.23 -6.87
C GLY A 39 -3.83 6.78 -6.37
N VAL A 40 -3.16 5.86 -7.07
CA VAL A 40 -1.81 5.39 -6.71
C VAL A 40 -0.78 6.50 -6.90
N GLU A 41 -0.88 7.27 -7.98
CA GLU A 41 0.03 8.38 -8.26
C GLU A 41 -0.13 9.53 -7.26
N ALA A 42 -1.37 9.87 -6.92
CA ALA A 42 -1.66 10.88 -5.89
C ALA A 42 -1.08 10.46 -4.53
N ARG A 43 -1.30 9.20 -4.11
CA ARG A 43 -0.73 8.66 -2.87
C ARG A 43 0.80 8.67 -2.87
N GLY A 44 1.43 8.26 -3.98
CA GLY A 44 2.90 8.27 -4.09
C GLY A 44 3.48 9.69 -3.97
N LYS A 45 2.86 10.68 -4.62
CA LYS A 45 3.24 12.09 -4.51
C LYS A 45 3.08 12.62 -3.08
N ALA A 46 1.97 12.27 -2.41
CA ALA A 46 1.72 12.66 -1.02
C ALA A 46 2.74 12.05 -0.06
N LEU A 47 3.00 10.74 -0.16
CA LEU A 47 3.97 10.05 0.69
C LEU A 47 5.37 10.64 0.53
N ARG A 48 5.80 10.90 -0.71
CA ARG A 48 7.09 11.56 -0.96
C ARG A 48 7.18 12.90 -0.24
N ARG A 49 6.17 13.77 -0.40
CA ARG A 49 6.14 15.09 0.25
C ARG A 49 6.08 15.01 1.78
N GLN A 50 5.36 14.03 2.30
CA GLN A 50 5.15 13.87 3.74
C GLN A 50 6.33 13.22 4.46
N ALA A 51 7.03 12.27 3.82
CA ALA A 51 8.00 11.42 4.51
C ALA A 51 9.43 11.49 3.93
N LEU A 52 9.57 11.85 2.65
CA LEU A 52 10.83 11.76 1.90
C LEU A 52 11.35 13.11 1.39
N VAL A 53 10.81 14.22 1.91
CA VAL A 53 11.26 15.59 1.59
C VAL A 53 11.45 16.38 2.89
N PRO A 54 12.70 16.86 3.19
CA PRO A 54 13.93 16.49 2.49
C PRO A 54 14.20 14.97 2.56
N ILE A 55 15.06 14.46 1.68
CA ILE A 55 15.41 13.03 1.68
C ILE A 55 16.02 12.69 3.05
N PRO A 56 15.48 11.70 3.79
CA PRO A 56 16.03 11.28 5.07
C PRO A 56 17.49 10.88 4.92
N SER A 57 18.32 11.31 5.88
CA SER A 57 19.75 11.03 5.88
C SER A 57 20.19 10.66 7.28
N ALA A 58 20.97 9.57 7.37
CA ALA A 58 21.64 9.13 8.58
C ALA A 58 22.88 8.31 8.19
N PRO A 59 23.82 8.05 9.12
CA PRO A 59 25.04 7.30 8.83
C PRO A 59 24.81 5.86 8.33
N THR A 60 23.65 5.26 8.63
CA THR A 60 23.30 3.89 8.23
C THR A 60 21.87 3.81 7.69
N LEU A 61 21.61 2.82 6.83
CA LEU A 61 20.27 2.51 6.36
C LEU A 61 19.33 2.11 7.51
N ASP A 62 19.87 1.44 8.53
CA ASP A 62 19.09 1.06 9.71
C ASP A 62 18.56 2.29 10.46
N ALA A 63 19.41 3.29 10.70
CA ALA A 63 19.00 4.54 11.34
C ALA A 63 17.92 5.28 10.52
N ILE A 64 18.03 5.26 9.17
CA ILE A 64 16.99 5.81 8.29
C ILE A 64 15.68 5.03 8.44
N ASN A 65 15.74 3.69 8.45
CA ASN A 65 14.56 2.84 8.56
C ASN A 65 13.84 3.04 9.91
N GLN A 66 14.59 3.08 11.02
CA GLN A 66 14.01 3.30 12.35
C GLN A 66 13.32 4.66 12.46
N ALA A 67 13.96 5.73 11.97
CA ALA A 67 13.38 7.05 11.98
C ALA A 67 12.12 7.15 11.10
N LEU A 68 12.12 6.53 9.92
CA LEU A 68 10.96 6.48 9.04
C LEU A 68 9.81 5.66 9.64
N LEU A 69 10.11 4.50 10.24
CA LEU A 69 9.13 3.64 10.87
C LEU A 69 8.46 4.35 12.05
N ALA A 70 9.24 4.92 12.97
CA ALA A 70 8.71 5.70 14.09
C ALA A 70 7.80 6.85 13.63
N ARG A 71 8.15 7.52 12.52
CA ARG A 71 7.30 8.56 11.92
C ARG A 71 6.01 8.00 11.35
N MET A 72 6.01 6.81 10.76
CA MET A 72 4.81 6.17 10.25
C MET A 72 3.91 5.71 11.40
N ASP A 73 4.48 5.13 12.45
CA ASP A 73 3.74 4.69 13.65
C ASP A 73 3.07 5.87 14.35
N ALA A 74 3.75 7.02 14.45
CA ALA A 74 3.17 8.23 15.01
C ALA A 74 1.90 8.72 14.27
N ARG A 75 1.69 8.30 13.01
CA ARG A 75 0.47 8.65 12.25
C ARG A 75 -0.77 7.95 12.77
N LEU A 76 -0.62 6.83 13.49
CA LEU A 76 -1.74 6.12 14.10
C LEU A 76 -2.54 7.06 15.01
N GLU A 77 -1.89 8.03 15.65
CA GLU A 77 -2.53 9.02 16.54
C GLU A 77 -3.07 10.28 15.83
N MET A 78 -2.58 10.59 14.63
CA MET A 78 -2.82 11.90 13.99
C MET A 78 -4.00 11.92 13.00
N GLY A 79 -4.27 10.81 12.31
CA GLY A 79 -5.28 10.80 11.25
C GLY A 79 -6.69 10.64 11.80
N ARG A 80 -7.35 11.76 12.11
CA ARG A 80 -8.76 11.76 12.51
C ARG A 80 -9.67 11.78 11.31
N ASP A 81 -10.69 10.92 11.30
CA ASP A 81 -11.76 11.00 10.32
C ASP A 81 -12.85 12.01 10.72
N VAL A 82 -13.95 12.05 9.96
CA VAL A 82 -15.07 12.97 10.20
C VAL A 82 -15.75 12.76 11.56
N THR A 83 -15.60 11.56 12.14
CA THR A 83 -16.15 11.19 13.46
C THR A 83 -15.14 11.38 14.59
N GLY A 84 -13.90 11.74 14.26
CA GLY A 84 -12.83 12.02 15.21
C GLY A 84 -11.96 10.81 15.57
N GLU A 85 -12.23 9.64 15.00
CA GLU A 85 -11.45 8.42 15.25
C GLU A 85 -10.09 8.46 14.59
N THR A 86 -9.06 8.03 15.30
CA THR A 86 -7.69 7.98 14.78
C THR A 86 -7.50 6.77 13.85
N ILE A 87 -6.46 6.78 13.04
CA ILE A 87 -6.07 5.63 12.20
C ILE A 87 -5.84 4.40 13.07
N GLY A 88 -5.18 4.57 14.23
CA GLY A 88 -4.89 3.48 15.17
C GLY A 88 -6.16 2.83 15.72
N THR A 89 -7.14 3.62 16.16
CA THR A 89 -8.42 3.09 16.65
C THR A 89 -9.12 2.27 15.59
N ARG A 90 -9.23 2.80 14.37
CA ARG A 90 -9.88 2.10 13.26
C ARG A 90 -9.14 0.83 12.86
N PHE A 91 -7.81 0.87 12.84
CA PHE A 91 -6.99 -0.29 12.54
C PHE A 91 -7.15 -1.39 13.60
N ALA A 92 -7.23 -1.04 14.88
CA ALA A 92 -7.47 -2.01 15.95
C ALA A 92 -8.82 -2.72 15.80
N THR A 93 -9.87 -1.98 15.38
CA THR A 93 -11.18 -2.56 15.06
C THR A 93 -11.07 -3.56 13.90
N GLU A 94 -10.36 -3.19 12.82
CA GLU A 94 -10.20 -4.03 11.63
C GLU A 94 -9.36 -5.30 11.90
N ILE A 95 -8.35 -5.22 12.77
CA ILE A 95 -7.50 -6.38 13.13
C ILE A 95 -8.36 -7.56 13.62
N ALA A 96 -9.45 -7.31 14.34
CA ALA A 96 -10.33 -8.37 14.83
C ALA A 96 -10.97 -9.21 13.69
N HIS A 97 -11.02 -8.66 12.48
CA HIS A 97 -11.54 -9.33 11.29
C HIS A 97 -10.45 -10.04 10.47
N PHE A 98 -9.17 -9.87 10.82
CA PHE A 98 -8.07 -10.43 10.05
C PHE A 98 -7.96 -11.94 10.30
N ARG A 99 -7.59 -12.68 9.26
CA ARG A 99 -7.24 -14.09 9.41
C ARG A 99 -5.89 -14.20 10.12
N VAL A 100 -5.71 -15.28 10.87
CA VAL A 100 -4.40 -15.63 11.42
C VAL A 100 -3.37 -15.74 10.31
N LEU A 101 -2.12 -15.36 10.62
CA LEU A 101 -1.02 -15.49 9.66
C LEU A 101 -0.84 -16.97 9.29
N PRO A 102 -0.55 -17.27 8.01
CA PRO A 102 -0.14 -18.61 7.61
C PRO A 102 1.07 -19.08 8.43
N ALA A 103 1.12 -20.37 8.73
CA ALA A 103 2.24 -21.02 9.42
C ALA A 103 3.52 -21.05 8.56
#